data_AF-A0AAU4DRE3-F1
#
_entry.id   AF-A0AAU4DRE3-F1
#
_cell.length_a   1.000
_cell.length_b   1.000
_cell.length_c   1.000
_cell.angle_alpha   90.00
_cell.angle_beta   90.00
_cell.angle_gamma   90.00
#
_symmetry.space_group_name_H-M   'P 1'
#
loop_
_entity.id
_entity.type
_entity.pdbx_description
1 polymer ?
#
loop_
_entity_poly.entity_id
_entity_poly.type
_entity_poly.pdbx_seq_one_letter_code
_entity_poly.pdbx_strand_id
1 'polypeptide(L)'
;MDTVIVQLPDSPAVLAGVRRERPGLLRMGPGESADFGRGAPGRPVAIALDDRGVSRRAGEVTAAEDYWRLSNFSGSATYVVENLEGAGEHVKVAPGRLGAPVPFEFSRVVLPSVTGTSHFKVFAPQHAFLDGGPDPGSGEHTVSPFALDPTSKYFLVLLALCEPRLRDSSAAAVPGVNDVLERLRALPSCRKLTRSAVNYHIDYLAEAKLRLRGEEDREPGGTGRTGRKREELAALALRFDLVREDHLSLLPPPHGR
;
A
#
# COMPACT_ATOMS: atom_id res chain seq x y z
N MET A 1 -21.08 12.89 11.04
CA MET A 1 -21.15 13.56 9.72
C MET A 1 -19.90 13.12 9.02
N ASP A 2 -20.07 12.18 8.12
CA ASP A 2 -18.98 11.51 7.43
C ASP A 2 -18.54 12.45 6.30
N THR A 3 -17.40 13.09 6.55
CA THR A 3 -16.93 14.20 5.73
C THR A 3 -15.64 13.79 5.06
N VAL A 4 -15.61 13.87 3.74
CA VAL A 4 -14.36 13.79 2.97
C VAL A 4 -13.62 15.11 3.14
N ILE A 5 -12.35 15.04 3.50
CA ILE A 5 -11.50 16.21 3.67
C ILE A 5 -10.42 16.16 2.60
N VAL A 6 -10.32 17.21 1.78
CA VAL A 6 -9.21 17.39 0.86
C VAL A 6 -8.23 18.39 1.47
N GLN A 7 -6.98 17.95 1.67
CA GLN A 7 -5.90 18.86 1.98
C GLN A 7 -5.40 19.49 0.68
N LEU A 8 -5.59 20.80 0.59
CA LEU A 8 -5.22 21.57 -0.59
C LEU A 8 -3.68 21.59 -0.76
N PRO A 9 -3.19 21.57 -2.01
CA PRO A 9 -1.77 21.74 -2.30
C PRO A 9 -1.21 23.04 -1.69
N ASP A 10 0.05 23.00 -1.27
CA ASP A 10 0.73 24.20 -0.81
C ASP A 10 0.85 25.21 -1.95
N SER A 11 0.39 26.45 -1.72
CA SER A 11 0.47 27.48 -2.75
C SER A 11 1.91 27.99 -2.89
N PRO A 12 2.45 28.17 -4.11
CA PRO A 12 3.85 28.60 -4.32
C PRO A 12 4.16 29.98 -3.73
N ALA A 13 3.16 30.81 -3.41
CA ALA A 13 3.32 32.08 -2.71
C ALA A 13 3.86 31.93 -1.27
N VAL A 14 3.79 30.74 -0.67
CA VAL A 14 4.21 30.45 0.71
C VAL A 14 5.72 30.16 0.81
N LEU A 15 6.43 29.99 -0.32
CA LEU A 15 7.87 29.73 -0.34
C LEU A 15 8.74 30.98 -0.07
N ALA A 16 8.12 32.17 0.02
CA ALA A 16 8.77 33.42 0.38
C ALA A 16 8.61 33.73 1.88
N GLY A 17 9.13 32.84 2.73
CA GLY A 17 9.60 33.17 4.08
C GLY A 17 8.68 33.95 5.02
N VAL A 18 7.48 33.46 5.35
CA VAL A 18 6.73 33.83 6.57
C VAL A 18 5.84 32.65 6.96
N ARG A 19 5.91 32.22 8.24
CA ARG A 19 5.07 31.23 8.98
C ARG A 19 4.46 30.08 8.16
N ARG A 20 4.76 28.82 8.53
CA ARG A 20 3.98 27.65 8.10
C ARG A 20 2.50 27.84 8.46
N GLU A 21 1.72 28.43 7.55
CA GLU A 21 0.28 28.49 7.67
C GLU A 21 -0.26 27.06 7.63
N ARG A 22 -1.30 26.79 8.41
CA ARG A 22 -1.93 25.48 8.39
C ARG A 22 -2.41 25.20 6.96
N PRO A 23 -2.18 23.99 6.42
CA PRO A 23 -2.61 23.68 5.07
C PRO A 23 -4.12 23.88 4.95
N GLY A 24 -4.56 24.44 3.81
CA GLY A 24 -5.97 24.65 3.54
C GLY A 24 -6.73 23.32 3.49
N LEU A 25 -7.91 23.27 4.12
CA LEU A 25 -8.75 22.07 4.14
C LEU A 25 -10.10 22.38 3.50
N LEU A 26 -10.46 21.61 2.48
CA LEU A 26 -11.80 21.58 1.90
C LEU A 26 -12.57 20.42 2.52
N ARG A 27 -13.72 20.71 3.13
CA ARG A 27 -14.61 19.71 3.73
C ARG A 27 -15.80 19.49 2.82
N MET A 28 -16.11 18.22 2.55
CA MET A 28 -17.16 17.82 1.62
C MET A 28 -18.06 16.78 2.29
N GLY A 29 -19.36 17.06 2.36
CA GLY A 29 -20.38 16.10 2.79
C GLY A 29 -20.79 15.18 1.64
N PRO A 30 -21.52 14.08 1.93
CA PRO A 30 -21.95 13.12 0.91
C PRO A 30 -22.71 13.80 -0.25
N GLY A 31 -22.33 13.46 -1.48
CA GLY A 31 -22.89 14.03 -2.71
C GLY A 31 -22.25 15.35 -3.16
N GLU A 32 -21.45 16.01 -2.33
CA GLU A 32 -20.71 17.20 -2.72
C GLU A 32 -19.53 16.83 -3.63
N SER A 33 -19.27 17.70 -4.61
CA SER A 33 -18.19 17.55 -5.60
C SER A 33 -17.28 18.78 -5.63
N ALA A 34 -16.02 18.56 -5.96
CA ALA A 34 -15.00 19.58 -6.10
C ALA A 34 -14.16 19.34 -7.36
N ASP A 35 -14.22 20.27 -8.30
CA ASP A 35 -13.33 20.27 -9.47
C ASP A 35 -11.89 20.56 -9.03
N PHE A 36 -10.93 19.91 -9.68
CA PHE A 36 -9.50 20.16 -9.52
C PHE A 36 -8.79 20.39 -10.86
N GLY A 37 -7.66 21.09 -10.81
CA GLY A 37 -6.83 21.39 -11.97
C GLY A 37 -6.17 22.76 -11.88
N ARG A 38 -5.77 23.31 -13.03
CA ARG A 38 -5.15 24.64 -13.07
C ARG A 38 -6.13 25.82 -12.92
N GLY A 39 -7.41 25.58 -13.15
CA GLY A 39 -8.41 26.65 -13.31
C GLY A 39 -8.18 27.52 -14.55
N ALA A 40 -9.10 28.48 -14.75
CA ALA A 40 -8.97 29.54 -15.75
C ALA A 40 -9.39 30.89 -15.14
N PRO A 41 -8.95 32.02 -15.71
CA PRO A 41 -9.49 33.32 -15.32
C PRO A 41 -11.02 33.33 -15.40
N GLY A 42 -11.69 33.71 -14.30
CA GLY A 42 -13.15 33.69 -14.19
C GLY A 42 -13.79 32.31 -13.99
N ARG A 43 -12.99 31.23 -13.93
CA ARG A 43 -13.42 29.86 -13.62
C ARG A 43 -12.38 29.18 -12.72
N PRO A 44 -12.24 29.60 -11.45
CA PRO A 44 -11.37 28.93 -10.50
C PRO A 44 -11.89 27.51 -10.21
N VAL A 45 -10.99 26.62 -9.83
CA VAL A 45 -11.31 25.28 -9.33
C VAL A 45 -11.14 25.26 -7.81
N ALA A 46 -11.85 24.37 -7.13
CA ALA A 46 -11.79 24.26 -5.68
C ALA A 46 -10.43 23.73 -5.19
N ILE A 47 -9.78 22.88 -5.99
CA ILE A 47 -8.47 22.30 -5.70
C ILE A 47 -7.51 22.71 -6.83
N ALA A 48 -6.73 23.76 -6.58
CA ALA A 48 -5.81 24.34 -7.56
C ALA A 48 -4.48 23.58 -7.61
N LEU A 49 -4.03 23.24 -8.82
CA LEU A 49 -2.74 22.62 -9.12
C LEU A 49 -2.03 23.46 -10.18
N ASP A 50 -1.01 24.23 -9.80
CA ASP A 50 -0.43 25.30 -10.63
C ASP A 50 0.60 24.83 -11.69
N ASP A 51 0.75 23.53 -11.92
CA ASP A 51 1.70 22.98 -12.91
C ASP A 51 1.13 23.02 -14.34
N ARG A 52 1.92 23.53 -15.30
CA ARG A 52 1.52 23.67 -16.71
C ARG A 52 1.09 22.36 -17.38
N GLY A 53 1.58 21.22 -16.90
CA GLY A 53 1.19 19.88 -17.37
C GLY A 53 -0.20 19.46 -16.93
N VAL A 54 -0.80 20.13 -15.95
CA VAL A 54 -2.15 19.85 -15.46
C VAL A 54 -3.18 20.62 -16.30
N SER A 55 -4.26 19.92 -16.69
CA SER A 55 -5.35 20.55 -17.43
C SER A 55 -6.07 21.61 -16.57
N ARG A 56 -6.66 22.62 -17.22
CA ARG A 56 -7.42 23.68 -16.52
C ARG A 56 -8.56 23.09 -15.68
N ARG A 57 -9.24 22.08 -16.23
CA ARG A 57 -10.18 21.21 -15.51
C ARG A 57 -9.68 19.79 -15.67
N ALA A 58 -8.95 19.30 -14.66
CA ALA A 58 -8.26 18.02 -14.72
C ALA A 58 -9.16 16.87 -14.25
N GLY A 59 -10.05 17.13 -13.30
CA GLY A 59 -10.99 16.13 -12.81
C GLY A 59 -11.90 16.68 -11.73
N GLU A 60 -12.59 15.76 -11.07
CA GLU A 60 -13.51 16.03 -9.97
C GLU A 60 -13.34 14.98 -8.88
N VAL A 61 -13.35 15.44 -7.62
CA VAL A 61 -13.50 14.60 -6.43
C VAL A 61 -14.95 14.68 -5.99
N THR A 62 -15.56 13.55 -5.64
CA THR A 62 -16.92 13.51 -5.10
C THR A 62 -16.94 12.72 -3.81
N ALA A 63 -17.48 13.32 -2.75
CA ALA A 63 -17.73 12.61 -1.50
C ALA A 63 -18.94 11.68 -1.68
N ALA A 64 -18.80 10.43 -1.23
CA ALA A 64 -19.93 9.52 -1.02
C ALA A 64 -20.10 9.30 0.49
N GLU A 65 -20.91 8.31 0.89
CA GLU A 65 -21.16 8.03 2.31
C GLU A 65 -19.88 7.48 2.98
N ASP A 66 -19.54 6.21 2.71
CA ASP A 66 -18.43 5.46 3.31
C ASP A 66 -17.17 5.42 2.43
N TYR A 67 -17.18 6.11 1.28
CA TYR A 67 -16.05 6.20 0.36
C TYR A 67 -16.08 7.54 -0.41
N TRP A 68 -15.18 7.69 -1.38
CA TRP A 68 -15.17 8.83 -2.29
C TRP A 68 -14.83 8.39 -3.71
N ARG A 69 -15.11 9.27 -4.68
CA ARG A 69 -14.92 8.97 -6.11
C ARG A 69 -14.01 9.98 -6.77
N LEU A 70 -13.25 9.50 -7.75
CA LEU A 70 -12.38 10.32 -8.60
C LEU A 70 -12.83 10.23 -10.06
N SER A 71 -13.11 11.36 -10.68
CA SER A 71 -13.29 11.49 -12.12
C SER A 71 -12.02 12.07 -12.75
N ASN A 72 -11.50 11.40 -13.77
CA ASN A 72 -10.36 11.86 -14.57
C ASN A 72 -10.88 12.44 -15.90
N PHE A 73 -10.80 13.77 -16.07
CA PHE A 73 -11.21 14.44 -17.31
C PHE A 73 -10.09 14.56 -18.33
N SER A 74 -8.89 14.06 -18.04
CA SER A 74 -7.82 14.00 -19.03
C SER A 74 -8.20 13.07 -20.18
N GLY A 75 -7.90 13.48 -21.41
CA GLY A 75 -8.01 12.64 -22.59
C GLY A 75 -6.80 11.72 -22.82
N SER A 76 -5.71 11.86 -22.04
CA SER A 76 -4.45 11.16 -22.31
C SER A 76 -3.67 10.68 -21.08
N ALA A 77 -3.85 11.30 -19.92
CA ALA A 77 -3.08 10.99 -18.72
C ALA A 77 -3.86 10.09 -17.75
N THR A 78 -3.22 9.02 -17.28
CA THR A 78 -3.75 8.20 -16.17
C THR A 78 -3.41 8.88 -14.84
N TYR A 79 -4.36 8.93 -13.92
CA TYR A 79 -4.13 9.37 -12.55
C TYR A 79 -3.93 8.16 -11.63
N VAL A 80 -3.21 8.37 -10.55
CA VAL A 80 -2.96 7.34 -9.54
C VAL A 80 -3.50 7.84 -8.21
N VAL A 81 -4.22 6.98 -7.49
CA VAL A 81 -4.59 7.21 -6.10
C VAL A 81 -3.78 6.24 -5.25
N GLU A 82 -2.85 6.76 -4.46
CA GLU A 82 -1.99 5.99 -3.56
C GLU A 82 -2.67 5.85 -2.21
N ASN A 83 -2.68 4.63 -1.65
CA ASN A 83 -3.02 4.39 -0.26
C ASN A 83 -1.82 4.80 0.61
N LEU A 84 -2.02 5.73 1.53
CA LEU A 84 -0.97 6.20 2.44
C LEU A 84 -0.82 5.32 3.69
N GLU A 85 -1.74 4.38 3.91
CA GLU A 85 -1.68 3.39 5.01
C GLU A 85 -1.26 1.99 4.54
N GLY A 86 -1.34 1.73 3.23
CA GLY A 86 -0.97 0.44 2.64
C GLY A 86 0.48 0.44 2.15
N ALA A 87 1.06 -0.76 2.06
CA ALA A 87 2.40 -1.00 1.52
C ALA A 87 2.50 -0.73 -0.01
N GLY A 88 2.22 0.52 -0.41
CA GLY A 88 2.19 1.05 -1.78
C GLY A 88 1.05 0.57 -2.67
N GLU A 89 -0.08 0.20 -2.07
CA GLU A 89 -1.30 -0.03 -2.81
C GLU A 89 -1.72 1.23 -3.55
N HIS A 90 -2.25 1.05 -4.77
CA HIS A 90 -2.75 2.16 -5.55
C HIS A 90 -3.85 1.73 -6.51
N VAL A 91 -4.71 2.69 -6.87
CA VAL A 91 -5.71 2.55 -7.92
C VAL A 91 -5.34 3.45 -9.09
N LYS A 92 -5.35 2.90 -10.31
CA LYS A 92 -5.20 3.67 -11.55
C LYS A 92 -6.56 4.13 -12.04
N VAL A 93 -6.70 5.43 -12.28
CA VAL A 93 -7.88 6.03 -12.88
C VAL A 93 -7.54 6.45 -14.31
N ALA A 94 -7.95 5.59 -15.26
CA ALA A 94 -7.69 5.78 -16.68
C ALA A 94 -8.22 7.12 -17.22
N PRO A 95 -7.64 7.66 -18.31
CA PRO A 95 -8.16 8.86 -18.97
C PRO A 95 -9.65 8.75 -19.28
N GLY A 96 -10.42 9.80 -19.01
CA GLY A 96 -11.86 9.86 -19.25
C GLY A 96 -12.72 9.03 -18.28
N ARG A 97 -12.14 8.29 -17.33
CA ARG A 97 -12.91 7.49 -16.37
C ARG A 97 -13.65 8.42 -15.40
N LEU A 98 -14.96 8.26 -15.31
CA LEU A 98 -15.82 9.02 -14.41
C LEU A 98 -16.13 8.21 -13.15
N GLY A 99 -16.11 8.90 -12.00
CA GLY A 99 -16.62 8.37 -10.73
C GLY A 99 -15.95 7.08 -10.27
N ALA A 100 -14.64 6.90 -10.50
CA ALA A 100 -13.93 5.72 -10.03
C ALA A 100 -13.97 5.66 -8.49
N PRO A 101 -14.51 4.60 -7.88
CA PRO A 101 -14.56 4.49 -6.42
C PRO A 101 -13.14 4.30 -5.86
N VAL A 102 -12.85 5.00 -4.76
CA VAL A 102 -11.58 4.92 -4.05
C VAL A 102 -11.85 4.32 -2.66
N PRO A 103 -11.33 3.11 -2.38
CA PRO A 103 -11.57 2.40 -1.12
C PRO A 103 -10.48 2.69 -0.06
N PHE A 104 -9.99 3.92 0.00
CA PHE A 104 -8.86 4.30 0.87
C PHE A 104 -9.26 5.45 1.77
N GLU A 105 -8.97 5.30 3.06
CA GLU A 105 -9.23 6.31 4.09
C GLU A 105 -8.22 7.46 4.01
N PHE A 106 -6.94 7.14 3.83
CA PHE A 106 -5.87 8.12 3.66
C PHE A 106 -5.24 7.98 2.29
N SER A 107 -5.53 8.92 1.41
CA SER A 107 -5.15 8.84 0.01
C SER A 107 -4.29 10.00 -0.45
N ARG A 108 -3.46 9.75 -1.47
CA ARG A 108 -2.85 10.81 -2.29
C ARG A 108 -3.27 10.64 -3.75
N VAL A 109 -3.88 11.67 -4.32
CA VAL A 109 -4.11 11.72 -5.77
C VAL A 109 -2.87 12.27 -6.44
N VAL A 110 -2.34 11.54 -7.41
CA VAL A 110 -1.10 11.86 -8.13
C VAL A 110 -1.39 11.96 -9.62
N LEU A 111 -0.94 13.07 -10.20
CA LEU A 111 -1.06 13.39 -11.61
C LEU A 111 0.33 13.58 -12.23
N PRO A 112 0.54 13.12 -13.48
CA PRO A 112 1.70 13.52 -14.26
C PRO A 112 1.73 15.04 -14.44
N SER A 113 2.90 15.66 -14.29
CA SER A 113 3.09 17.10 -14.46
C SER A 113 4.43 17.40 -15.15
N VAL A 114 4.65 18.63 -15.60
CA VAL A 114 5.90 18.98 -16.32
C VAL A 114 7.11 18.93 -15.38
N THR A 115 6.92 19.28 -14.11
CA THR A 115 7.98 19.28 -13.10
C THR A 115 8.11 17.94 -12.35
N GLY A 116 7.42 16.88 -12.81
CA GLY A 116 7.40 15.57 -12.19
C GLY A 116 5.97 15.10 -11.95
N THR A 117 5.50 15.25 -10.71
CA THR A 117 4.12 14.92 -10.36
C THR A 117 3.47 16.04 -9.54
N SER A 118 2.18 16.25 -9.78
CA SER A 118 1.32 17.11 -8.98
C SER A 118 0.40 16.25 -8.12
N HIS A 119 0.14 16.65 -6.88
CA HIS A 119 -0.67 15.85 -5.97
C HIS A 119 -1.44 16.67 -4.93
N PHE A 120 -2.47 16.04 -4.37
CA PHE A 120 -3.18 16.50 -3.18
C PHE A 120 -3.61 15.28 -2.35
N LYS A 121 -3.94 15.49 -1.07
CA LYS A 121 -4.36 14.40 -0.18
C LYS A 121 -5.86 14.44 0.07
N VAL A 122 -6.44 13.26 0.19
CA VAL A 122 -7.85 13.07 0.51
C VAL A 122 -7.95 12.17 1.73
N PHE A 123 -8.73 12.60 2.71
CA PHE A 123 -9.03 11.86 3.93
C PHE A 123 -10.53 11.53 3.91
N ALA A 124 -10.85 10.26 3.78
CA ALA A 124 -12.22 9.77 3.80
C ALA A 124 -12.61 9.33 5.22
N PRO A 125 -13.92 9.18 5.50
CA PRO A 125 -14.40 8.56 6.73
C PRO A 125 -13.84 7.15 6.91
N GLN A 126 -13.70 6.73 8.17
CA GLN A 126 -13.25 5.38 8.50
C GLN A 126 -14.29 4.35 8.02
N HIS A 127 -13.84 3.26 7.41
CA HIS A 127 -14.75 2.18 7.02
C HIS A 127 -15.32 1.49 8.27
N ALA A 128 -16.60 1.13 8.21
CA ALA A 128 -17.22 0.32 9.23
C ALA A 128 -16.76 -1.14 9.09
N PHE A 129 -16.13 -1.67 10.13
CA PHE A 129 -15.82 -3.08 10.23
C PHE A 129 -16.87 -3.78 11.10
N LEU A 130 -17.09 -5.07 10.86
CA LEU A 130 -17.97 -5.86 11.72
C LEU A 130 -17.33 -6.02 13.10
N ASP A 131 -18.01 -5.54 14.13
CA ASP A 131 -17.65 -5.80 15.53
C ASP A 131 -18.17 -7.18 15.94
N GLY A 132 -17.26 -8.15 16.07
CA GLY A 132 -17.57 -9.47 16.61
C GLY A 132 -17.05 -10.62 15.75
N GLY A 133 -16.62 -11.70 16.42
CA GLY A 133 -16.37 -12.97 15.75
C GLY A 133 -17.68 -13.61 15.30
N PRO A 134 -17.65 -14.54 14.33
CA PRO A 134 -18.83 -15.30 13.96
C PRO A 134 -19.47 -15.91 15.22
N ASP A 135 -20.79 -15.81 15.31
CA ASP A 135 -21.57 -16.50 16.35
C ASP A 135 -21.15 -17.98 16.33
N PRO A 136 -20.77 -18.61 17.47
CA PRO A 136 -20.43 -20.03 17.53
C PRO A 136 -21.70 -20.87 17.32
N GLY A 137 -22.27 -20.79 16.12
CA GLY A 137 -23.35 -21.64 15.67
C GLY A 137 -22.91 -23.10 15.68
N SER A 138 -23.87 -24.00 15.80
CA SER A 138 -23.62 -25.43 15.69
C SER A 138 -23.25 -25.79 14.24
N GLY A 139 -21.95 -25.95 13.98
CA GLY A 139 -21.42 -26.34 12.67
C GLY A 139 -19.93 -26.67 12.77
N GLU A 140 -19.35 -27.24 11.71
CA GLU A 140 -17.91 -27.46 11.63
C GLU A 140 -17.16 -26.12 11.70
N HIS A 141 -16.12 -26.07 12.53
CA HIS A 141 -15.30 -24.86 12.67
C HIS A 141 -14.59 -24.53 11.37
N THR A 142 -14.68 -23.26 10.93
CA THR A 142 -13.89 -22.76 9.81
C THR A 142 -12.41 -22.81 10.16
N VAL A 143 -11.64 -23.60 9.40
CA VAL A 143 -10.17 -23.68 9.55
C VAL A 143 -9.52 -22.57 8.73
N SER A 144 -8.59 -21.82 9.33
CA SER A 144 -7.82 -20.81 8.60
C SER A 144 -6.96 -21.46 7.51
N PRO A 145 -7.02 -20.98 6.25
CA PRO A 145 -6.26 -21.56 5.15
C PRO A 145 -4.74 -21.39 5.33
N PHE A 146 -4.31 -20.37 6.09
CA PHE A 146 -2.90 -20.05 6.34
C PHE A 146 -2.66 -19.78 7.84
N ALA A 147 -2.62 -20.85 8.64
CA ALA A 147 -2.32 -20.74 10.06
C ALA A 147 -0.82 -20.53 10.31
N LEU A 148 -0.41 -19.26 10.38
CA LEU A 148 0.93 -18.85 10.77
C LEU A 148 0.95 -18.38 12.23
N ASP A 149 2.00 -18.77 12.96
CA ASP A 149 2.27 -18.31 14.33
C ASP A 149 3.31 -17.18 14.28
N PRO A 150 2.94 -15.93 14.60
CA PRO A 150 3.84 -14.78 14.60
C PRO A 150 5.05 -14.90 15.53
N THR A 151 4.97 -15.78 16.54
CA THR A 151 6.05 -15.98 17.52
C THR A 151 7.12 -16.98 17.05
N SER A 152 6.86 -17.66 15.93
CA SER A 152 7.73 -18.71 15.40
C SER A 152 8.90 -18.19 14.56
N LYS A 153 9.98 -18.97 14.47
CA LYS A 153 11.14 -18.63 13.62
C LYS A 153 10.83 -18.62 12.14
N TYR A 154 9.94 -19.50 11.67
CA TYR A 154 9.55 -19.51 10.27
C TYR A 154 8.81 -18.21 9.92
N PHE A 155 8.01 -17.67 10.84
CA PHE A 155 7.33 -16.40 10.62
C PHE A 155 8.33 -15.25 10.53
N LEU A 156 9.34 -15.20 11.42
CA LEU A 156 10.41 -14.21 11.34
C LEU A 156 11.19 -14.29 10.02
N VAL A 157 11.42 -15.49 9.49
CA VAL A 157 12.01 -15.69 8.15
C VAL A 157 11.11 -15.13 7.05
N LEU A 158 9.80 -15.41 7.09
CA LEU A 158 8.84 -14.87 6.12
C LEU A 158 8.78 -13.34 6.18
N LEU A 159 8.73 -12.78 7.38
CA LEU A 159 8.73 -11.35 7.64
C LEU A 159 10.00 -10.68 7.11
N ALA A 160 11.18 -11.26 7.34
CA ALA A 160 12.44 -10.73 6.78
C ALA A 160 12.48 -10.77 5.25
N LEU A 161 11.85 -11.75 4.60
CA LEU A 161 11.71 -11.79 3.13
C LEU A 161 10.77 -10.69 2.62
N CYS A 162 9.73 -10.35 3.38
CA CYS A 162 8.73 -9.34 3.01
C CYS A 162 9.14 -7.92 3.40
N GLU A 163 10.04 -7.77 4.37
CA GLU A 163 10.43 -6.50 4.99
C GLU A 163 10.75 -5.37 3.99
N PRO A 164 11.54 -5.58 2.92
CA PRO A 164 11.84 -4.48 2.00
C PRO A 164 10.58 -3.90 1.36
N ARG A 165 9.63 -4.76 0.96
CA ARG A 165 8.38 -4.35 0.31
C ARG A 165 7.35 -3.77 1.28
N LEU A 166 7.41 -4.17 2.55
CA LEU A 166 6.61 -3.56 3.62
C LEU A 166 7.11 -2.15 3.99
N ARG A 167 8.40 -1.85 3.78
CA ARG A 167 8.94 -0.50 4.03
C ARG A 167 8.97 0.39 2.80
N ASP A 168 9.17 -0.21 1.64
CA ASP A 168 9.20 0.45 0.34
C ASP A 168 8.57 -0.49 -0.69
N SER A 169 7.33 -0.21 -1.06
CA SER A 169 6.57 -1.01 -2.02
C SER A 169 7.24 -1.14 -3.39
N SER A 170 8.14 -0.22 -3.73
CA SER A 170 8.88 -0.22 -4.99
C SER A 170 10.10 -1.15 -4.97
N ALA A 171 10.41 -1.75 -3.81
CA ALA A 171 11.53 -2.67 -3.65
C ALA A 171 11.37 -3.94 -4.52
N ALA A 172 12.20 -4.01 -5.57
CA ALA A 172 12.11 -5.07 -6.57
C ALA A 172 12.57 -6.45 -6.03
N ALA A 173 13.65 -6.49 -5.24
CA ALA A 173 14.33 -7.74 -4.90
C ALA A 173 13.91 -8.31 -3.53
N VAL A 174 13.56 -9.60 -3.50
CA VAL A 174 13.37 -10.35 -2.26
C VAL A 174 14.75 -10.74 -1.68
N PRO A 175 15.02 -10.49 -0.38
CA PRO A 175 16.32 -10.74 0.25
C PRO A 175 16.82 -12.17 0.08
N GLY A 176 18.13 -12.31 -0.11
CA GLY A 176 18.86 -13.57 -0.10
C GLY A 176 18.78 -14.30 1.24
N VAL A 177 19.10 -15.59 1.25
CA VAL A 177 19.17 -16.38 2.49
C VAL A 177 20.19 -15.79 3.48
N ASN A 178 21.33 -15.31 2.97
CA ASN A 178 22.34 -14.67 3.80
C ASN A 178 21.85 -13.32 4.34
N ASP A 179 21.15 -12.53 3.54
CA ASP A 179 20.58 -11.24 3.97
C ASP A 179 19.56 -11.46 5.09
N VAL A 180 18.66 -12.45 4.93
CA VAL A 180 17.70 -12.86 5.97
C VAL A 180 18.44 -13.31 7.24
N LEU A 181 19.51 -14.10 7.08
CA LEU A 181 20.28 -14.59 8.21
C LEU A 181 20.95 -13.46 8.99
N GLU A 182 21.64 -12.54 8.30
CA GLU A 182 22.22 -11.35 8.94
C GLU A 182 21.14 -10.52 9.63
N ARG A 183 20.02 -10.31 8.93
CA ARG A 183 18.89 -9.52 9.44
C ARG A 183 18.32 -10.06 10.75
N LEU A 184 18.20 -11.38 10.86
CA LEU A 184 17.60 -12.05 12.02
C LEU A 184 18.59 -12.30 13.16
N ARG A 185 19.91 -12.36 12.91
CA ARG A 185 20.91 -12.62 13.96
C ARG A 185 20.92 -11.61 15.10
N ALA A 186 20.46 -10.38 14.85
CA ALA A 186 20.31 -9.35 15.87
C ALA A 186 19.23 -9.70 16.92
N LEU A 187 18.31 -10.63 16.63
CA LEU A 187 17.34 -11.11 17.59
C LEU A 187 17.93 -12.21 18.50
N PRO A 188 17.73 -12.15 19.84
CA PRO A 188 18.21 -13.17 20.76
C PRO A 188 17.76 -14.60 20.39
N SER A 189 16.52 -14.76 19.96
CA SER A 189 15.93 -16.05 19.55
C SER A 189 16.54 -16.63 18.27
N CYS A 190 17.18 -15.79 17.45
CA CYS A 190 17.74 -16.13 16.15
C CYS A 190 19.28 -16.02 16.08
N ARG A 191 19.96 -15.69 17.19
CA ARG A 191 21.43 -15.56 17.23
C ARG A 191 22.17 -16.81 16.75
N LYS A 192 21.61 -18.00 17.00
CA LYS A 192 22.17 -19.30 16.58
C LYS A 192 21.59 -19.82 15.26
N LEU A 193 20.81 -19.01 14.54
CA LEU A 193 20.24 -19.41 13.26
C LEU A 193 21.36 -19.67 12.26
N THR A 194 21.19 -20.70 11.43
CA THR A 194 22.15 -21.08 10.40
C THR A 194 21.53 -20.93 9.02
N ARG A 195 22.37 -20.87 7.98
CA ARG A 195 21.89 -20.84 6.59
C ARG A 195 20.98 -22.02 6.27
N SER A 196 21.31 -23.22 6.75
CA SER A 196 20.49 -24.42 6.56
C SER A 196 19.15 -24.32 7.27
N ALA A 197 19.10 -23.73 8.48
CA ALA A 197 17.85 -23.52 9.20
C ALA A 197 16.93 -22.50 8.49
N VAL A 198 17.49 -21.45 7.88
CA VAL A 198 16.71 -20.50 7.06
C VAL A 198 16.11 -21.19 5.84
N ASN A 199 16.90 -21.97 5.09
CA ASN A 199 16.38 -22.75 3.96
C ASN A 199 15.28 -23.73 4.40
N TYR A 200 15.49 -24.45 5.52
CA TYR A 200 14.47 -25.32 6.09
C TYR A 200 13.17 -24.57 6.38
N HIS A 201 13.22 -23.37 6.97
CA HIS A 201 12.03 -22.57 7.22
C HIS A 201 11.34 -22.08 5.95
N ILE A 202 12.11 -21.75 4.91
CA ILE A 202 11.58 -21.42 3.57
C ILE A 202 10.82 -22.61 2.98
N ASP A 203 11.39 -23.80 3.04
CA ASP A 203 10.75 -25.02 2.53
C ASP A 203 9.51 -25.39 3.35
N TYR A 204 9.61 -25.34 4.68
CA TYR A 204 8.49 -25.56 5.59
C TYR A 204 7.33 -24.59 5.35
N LEU A 205 7.62 -23.31 5.10
CA LEU A 205 6.62 -22.32 4.74
C LEU A 205 5.94 -22.67 3.42
N ALA A 206 6.72 -22.98 2.39
CA ALA A 206 6.20 -23.23 1.05
C ALA A 206 5.33 -24.49 1.00
N GLU A 207 5.77 -25.56 1.64
CA GLU A 207 5.15 -26.89 1.50
C GLU A 207 4.10 -27.15 2.57
N ALA A 208 4.40 -26.84 3.83
CA ALA A 208 3.52 -27.21 4.95
C ALA A 208 2.51 -26.11 5.31
N LYS A 209 2.93 -24.83 5.29
CA LYS A 209 2.11 -23.72 5.79
C LYS A 209 1.29 -23.03 4.71
N LEU A 210 1.90 -22.75 3.56
CA LEU A 210 1.28 -21.96 2.49
C LEU A 210 0.91 -22.80 1.26
N ARG A 211 1.36 -24.07 1.21
CA ARG A 211 1.02 -25.04 0.17
C ARG A 211 1.14 -24.45 -1.24
N LEU A 212 2.25 -23.74 -1.49
CA LEU A 212 2.57 -23.21 -2.82
C LEU A 212 2.62 -24.39 -3.80
N ARG A 213 1.93 -24.25 -4.94
CA ARG A 213 1.67 -25.29 -5.96
C ARG A 213 2.75 -26.39 -6.01
N GLY A 214 2.27 -27.64 -5.90
CA GLY A 214 3.08 -28.85 -5.85
C GLY A 214 3.96 -29.07 -7.08
N GLU A 215 4.95 -29.93 -6.90
CA GLU A 215 6.06 -30.23 -7.81
C GLU A 215 5.65 -30.86 -9.16
N GLU A 216 4.36 -30.97 -9.47
CA GLU A 216 3.81 -31.74 -10.59
C GLU A 216 3.85 -31.01 -11.95
N ASP A 217 4.05 -29.69 -11.97
CA ASP A 217 4.09 -28.88 -13.22
C ASP A 217 5.52 -28.47 -13.66
N ARG A 218 6.61 -29.05 -13.12
CA ARG A 218 7.94 -28.39 -13.19
C ARG A 218 9.09 -29.30 -13.65
N GLU A 219 9.68 -28.94 -14.80
CA GLU A 219 10.89 -29.53 -15.37
C GLU A 219 12.11 -29.50 -14.40
N PRO A 220 12.95 -30.55 -14.41
CA PRO A 220 14.07 -30.66 -13.48
C PRO A 220 15.31 -29.87 -13.93
N GLY A 221 15.74 -28.90 -13.12
CA GLY A 221 17.11 -28.38 -13.13
C GLY A 221 17.24 -26.86 -13.14
N GLY A 222 17.65 -26.25 -12.03
CA GLY A 222 18.08 -24.85 -12.05
C GLY A 222 18.31 -24.23 -10.67
N THR A 223 19.48 -23.62 -10.47
CA THR A 223 19.87 -22.78 -9.31
C THR A 223 18.96 -21.55 -9.09
N GLY A 224 18.09 -21.23 -10.05
CA GLY A 224 17.01 -20.24 -9.92
C GLY A 224 15.79 -20.68 -9.10
N ARG A 225 15.69 -21.97 -8.74
CA ARG A 225 14.53 -22.55 -8.02
C ARG A 225 14.33 -21.96 -6.61
N THR A 226 15.41 -21.75 -5.86
CA THR A 226 15.35 -21.18 -4.50
C THR A 226 15.12 -19.66 -4.50
N GLY A 227 15.51 -18.96 -5.58
CA GLY A 227 15.14 -17.55 -5.79
C GLY A 227 13.64 -17.40 -6.02
N ARG A 228 13.13 -18.16 -6.99
CA ARG A 228 11.71 -18.18 -7.33
C ARG A 228 10.81 -18.58 -6.15
N LYS A 229 11.20 -19.58 -5.36
CA LYS A 229 10.41 -20.01 -4.18
C LYS A 229 10.26 -18.87 -3.16
N ARG A 230 11.33 -18.11 -2.88
CA ARG A 230 11.30 -16.94 -1.98
C ARG A 230 10.41 -15.83 -2.52
N GLU A 231 10.48 -15.57 -3.82
CA GLU A 231 9.62 -14.59 -4.48
C GLU A 231 8.14 -14.98 -4.42
N GLU A 232 7.82 -16.25 -4.69
CA GLU A 232 6.46 -16.79 -4.61
C GLU A 232 5.91 -16.71 -3.17
N LEU A 233 6.74 -17.03 -2.16
CA LEU A 233 6.39 -16.89 -0.74
C LEU A 233 6.08 -15.43 -0.37
N ALA A 234 6.99 -14.50 -0.68
CA ALA A 234 6.81 -13.10 -0.35
C ALA A 234 5.60 -12.51 -1.09
N ALA A 235 5.41 -12.85 -2.36
CA ALA A 235 4.25 -12.40 -3.14
C ALA A 235 2.93 -12.91 -2.55
N LEU A 236 2.85 -14.19 -2.16
CA LEU A 236 1.64 -14.75 -1.55
C LEU A 236 1.36 -14.13 -0.18
N ALA A 237 2.38 -14.01 0.66
CA ALA A 237 2.24 -13.47 2.01
C ALA A 237 1.78 -12.02 2.02
N LEU A 238 2.33 -11.19 1.12
CA LEU A 238 1.91 -9.80 0.95
C LEU A 238 0.52 -9.70 0.32
N ARG A 239 0.19 -10.55 -0.67
CA ARG A 239 -1.12 -10.51 -1.34
C ARG A 239 -2.31 -10.76 -0.39
N PHE A 240 -2.11 -11.56 0.65
CA PHE A 240 -3.14 -11.94 1.61
C PHE A 240 -2.90 -11.33 3.00
N ASP A 241 -2.00 -10.36 3.12
CA ASP A 241 -1.65 -9.69 4.38
C ASP A 241 -1.33 -10.66 5.53
N LEU A 242 -0.68 -11.78 5.20
CA LEU A 242 -0.18 -12.75 6.18
C LEU A 242 0.97 -12.16 7.00
N VAL A 243 1.65 -11.18 6.41
CA VAL A 243 2.63 -10.32 7.06
C VAL A 243 2.27 -8.86 6.73
N ARG A 244 2.26 -7.99 7.74
CA ARG A 244 1.81 -6.59 7.67
C ARG A 244 2.88 -5.68 8.27
N GLU A 245 2.72 -4.37 8.09
CA GLU A 245 3.62 -3.37 8.65
C GLU A 245 3.73 -3.45 10.18
N ASP A 246 2.64 -3.72 10.89
CA ASP A 246 2.64 -3.91 12.35
C ASP A 246 3.60 -5.01 12.81
N HIS A 247 3.78 -6.06 12.00
CA HIS A 247 4.70 -7.14 12.30
C HIS A 247 6.17 -6.70 12.20
N LEU A 248 6.50 -5.57 11.56
CA LEU A 248 7.88 -5.05 11.51
C LEU A 248 8.44 -4.77 12.91
N SER A 249 7.58 -4.54 13.92
CA SER A 249 7.95 -4.43 15.32
C SER A 249 8.64 -5.69 15.89
N LEU A 250 8.43 -6.85 15.27
CA LEU A 250 9.08 -8.11 15.61
C LEU A 250 10.51 -8.21 15.07
N LEU A 251 10.90 -7.33 14.16
CA LEU A 251 12.28 -7.22 13.70
C LEU A 251 13.01 -6.10 14.44
N PRO A 252 14.33 -6.21 14.61
CA PRO A 252 15.15 -5.10 15.11
C PRO A 252 14.97 -3.84 14.24
N PRO A 253 15.12 -2.61 14.73
CA PRO A 253 15.12 -1.43 13.87
C PRO A 253 16.17 -1.57 12.75
N PRO A 254 15.91 -1.00 11.56
CA PRO A 254 16.88 -1.04 10.47
C PRO A 254 18.20 -0.42 10.94
N HIS A 255 19.32 -1.02 10.53
CA HIS A 255 20.62 -0.40 10.75
C HIS A 255 20.62 0.96 10.03
N GLY A 256 20.65 2.04 10.81
CA GLY A 256 20.63 3.40 10.29
C GLY A 256 21.71 3.59 9.23
N ARG A 257 21.32 4.14 8.08
CA ARG A 257 22.21 4.88 7.20
C ARG A 257 22.06 6.35 7.52
#